data_AF-A0A372QWP0-F1
#
_entry.id   AF-A0A372QWP0-F1
#
_cell.length_a   1.000
_cell.length_b   1.000
_cell.length_c   1.000
_cell.angle_alpha   90.00
_cell.angle_beta   90.00
_cell.angle_gamma   90.00
#
_symmetry.space_group_name_H-M   'P 1'
#
loop_
_entity.id
_entity.type
_entity.pdbx_description
1 polymer ?
#
loop_
_entity_poly.entity_id
_entity_poly.type
_entity_poly.pdbx_seq_one_letter_code
_entity_poly.pdbx_strand_id
1 'polypeptide(L)'
;MTKFVILFFTIFLIFNNVIVSSTPIIKRHGPFLSCEGIYPNKIDNFLVSPDKLANGQQVFVKFTGFRTVPINTGATCEIVIQRDDGLSILQSNIDLCGNSVGINCPLGPGDSQINMSFPMPLNGPTTATTANQTATTIHKYSMAFSIKNADQSYLSCVLGFVDMA
;
A
#
# COMPACT_ATOMS: atom_id res chain seq x y z
N MET A 1 -22.35 -18.88 58.14
CA MET A 1 -22.26 -18.15 56.86
C MET A 1 -21.75 -19.14 55.80
N THR A 2 -22.63 -20.01 55.32
CA THR A 2 -22.25 -21.19 54.50
C THR A 2 -23.19 -21.40 53.32
N LYS A 3 -23.99 -20.37 52.97
CA LYS A 3 -24.93 -20.40 51.84
C LYS A 3 -24.56 -19.46 50.68
N PHE A 4 -23.46 -18.71 50.78
CA PHE A 4 -23.03 -17.76 49.73
C PHE A 4 -21.94 -18.31 48.78
N VAL A 5 -21.32 -19.44 49.10
CA VAL A 5 -20.15 -19.97 48.34
C VAL A 5 -20.56 -20.84 47.15
N ILE A 6 -21.80 -21.34 47.11
CA ILE A 6 -22.25 -22.29 46.08
C ILE A 6 -22.78 -21.58 44.82
N LEU A 7 -23.13 -20.29 44.90
CA LEU A 7 -23.68 -19.54 43.75
C LEU A 7 -22.61 -18.99 42.80
N PHE A 8 -21.36 -18.86 43.24
CA PHE A 8 -20.27 -18.34 42.40
C PHE A 8 -19.64 -19.41 41.49
N PHE A 9 -19.75 -20.70 41.86
CA PHE A 9 -19.15 -21.81 41.11
C PHE A 9 -20.00 -22.28 39.93
N THR A 10 -21.28 -21.91 39.86
CA THR A 10 -22.20 -22.35 38.79
C THR A 10 -22.33 -21.37 37.62
N ILE A 11 -21.79 -20.15 37.75
CA ILE A 11 -21.76 -19.15 36.64
C ILE A 11 -20.47 -19.24 35.83
N PHE A 12 -19.42 -19.91 36.33
CA PHE A 12 -18.14 -20.02 35.64
C PHE A 12 -18.04 -21.13 34.57
N LEU A 13 -19.11 -21.90 34.34
CA LEU A 13 -19.12 -23.08 33.45
C LEU A 13 -19.86 -22.88 32.12
N ILE A 14 -20.30 -21.67 31.79
CA ILE A 14 -20.97 -21.37 30.50
C ILE A 14 -20.02 -20.73 29.46
N PHE A 15 -18.76 -20.45 29.81
CA PHE A 15 -17.78 -19.85 28.88
C PHE A 15 -16.97 -20.84 28.04
N ASN A 16 -17.30 -22.14 28.04
CA ASN A 16 -16.40 -23.17 27.51
C ASN A 16 -16.71 -23.76 26.14
N ASN A 17 -17.64 -23.25 25.33
CA ASN A 17 -17.94 -23.90 24.04
C ASN A 17 -18.37 -22.97 22.90
N VAL A 18 -17.54 -21.99 22.54
CA VAL A 18 -17.54 -21.42 21.18
C VAL A 18 -16.11 -21.04 20.79
N ILE A 19 -15.25 -22.04 20.54
CA ILE A 19 -14.07 -21.82 19.69
C ILE A 19 -14.51 -22.14 18.27
N VAL A 20 -15.18 -21.17 17.62
CA VAL A 20 -15.16 -21.14 16.16
C VAL A 20 -13.75 -20.74 15.81
N SER A 21 -12.91 -21.71 15.43
CA SER A 21 -11.62 -21.43 14.80
C SER A 21 -11.88 -20.92 13.38
N SER A 22 -12.49 -19.75 13.27
CA SER A 22 -12.26 -18.91 12.11
C SER A 22 -10.79 -18.48 12.22
N THR A 23 -9.92 -19.18 11.49
CA THR A 23 -8.59 -18.66 11.19
C THR A 23 -8.79 -17.20 10.78
N PRO A 24 -8.16 -16.23 11.45
CA PRO A 24 -8.23 -14.88 10.96
C PRO A 24 -7.63 -14.91 9.56
N ILE A 25 -8.47 -14.73 8.53
CA ILE A 25 -8.00 -14.25 7.25
C ILE A 25 -7.47 -12.87 7.59
N ILE A 26 -6.18 -12.79 7.92
CA ILE A 26 -5.48 -11.53 8.06
C ILE A 26 -5.56 -10.93 6.66
N LYS A 27 -6.55 -10.05 6.44
CA LYS A 27 -6.40 -9.02 5.41
C LYS A 27 -5.11 -8.30 5.79
N ARG A 28 -4.01 -8.61 5.11
CA ARG A 28 -2.72 -7.89 5.24
C ARG A 28 -2.83 -6.44 4.72
N HIS A 29 -4.05 -6.00 4.40
CA HIS A 29 -4.45 -4.73 3.86
C HIS A 29 -4.59 -3.70 5.01
N GLY A 30 -3.47 -3.26 5.56
CA GLY A 30 -3.46 -1.98 6.27
C GLY A 30 -3.73 -0.85 5.27
N PRO A 31 -4.34 0.27 5.69
CA PRO A 31 -4.44 1.43 4.81
C PRO A 31 -3.03 1.91 4.43
N PHE A 32 -2.89 2.47 3.23
CA PHE A 32 -1.70 3.25 2.91
C PHE A 32 -1.64 4.45 3.86
N LEU A 33 -0.47 4.67 4.46
CA LEU A 33 -0.23 5.76 5.41
C LEU A 33 0.74 6.77 4.80
N SER A 34 0.66 8.02 5.22
CA SER A 34 1.68 9.00 4.85
C SER A 34 3.06 8.56 5.33
N CYS A 35 4.08 8.74 4.49
CA CYS A 35 5.46 8.44 4.87
C CYS A 35 5.94 9.40 5.97
N GLU A 36 6.94 8.97 6.74
CA GLU A 36 7.67 9.87 7.63
C GLU A 36 8.33 10.99 6.81
N GLY A 37 8.22 12.23 7.31
CA GLY A 37 8.77 13.42 6.66
C GLY A 37 7.78 14.59 6.63
N ILE A 38 8.27 15.73 6.16
CA ILE A 38 7.46 16.94 5.97
C ILE A 38 7.20 17.08 4.48
N TYR A 39 5.93 16.92 4.10
CA TYR A 39 5.47 17.03 2.73
C TYR A 39 4.39 18.13 2.65
N PRO A 40 4.45 19.04 1.66
CA PRO A 40 3.51 20.14 1.57
C PRO A 40 2.10 19.72 1.14
N ASN A 41 1.96 18.62 0.40
CA ASN A 41 0.69 18.06 -0.04
C ASN A 41 0.37 16.77 0.73
N LYS A 42 -0.93 16.49 0.90
CA LYS A 42 -1.42 15.30 1.61
C LYS A 42 -2.16 14.38 0.66
N ILE A 43 -2.03 13.09 0.91
CA ILE A 43 -2.80 12.02 0.28
C ILE A 43 -3.56 11.33 1.40
N ASP A 44 -4.89 11.28 1.31
CA ASP A 44 -5.76 10.77 2.38
C ASP A 44 -6.30 9.38 2.07
N ASN A 45 -6.94 9.21 0.91
CA ASN A 45 -7.44 7.92 0.45
C ASN A 45 -6.53 7.46 -0.69
N PHE A 46 -5.92 6.29 -0.57
CA PHE A 46 -5.09 5.71 -1.62
C PHE A 46 -5.47 4.26 -1.83
N LEU A 47 -5.84 3.93 -3.06
CA LEU A 47 -6.32 2.62 -3.48
C LEU A 47 -5.50 2.12 -4.64
N VAL A 48 -5.16 0.84 -4.60
CA VAL A 48 -4.41 0.13 -5.65
C VAL A 48 -5.31 -0.97 -6.20
N SER A 49 -5.29 -1.18 -7.51
CA SER A 49 -6.02 -2.24 -8.20
C SER A 49 -5.15 -2.83 -9.32
N PRO A 50 -5.16 -4.15 -9.56
CA PRO A 50 -5.92 -5.18 -8.84
C PRO A 50 -5.41 -5.43 -7.40
N ASP A 51 -6.20 -6.13 -6.58
CA ASP A 51 -5.85 -6.43 -5.18
C ASP A 51 -4.58 -7.29 -5.04
N LYS A 52 -4.31 -8.14 -6.04
CA LYS A 52 -3.09 -8.95 -6.14
C LYS A 52 -2.31 -8.55 -7.38
N LEU A 53 -1.04 -8.24 -7.20
CA LEU A 53 -0.20 -7.75 -8.27
C LEU A 53 0.60 -8.85 -8.97
N ALA A 54 0.49 -8.94 -10.29
CA ALA A 54 1.25 -9.86 -11.12
C ALA A 54 2.29 -9.12 -12.00
N ASN A 55 3.35 -9.82 -12.40
CA ASN A 55 4.31 -9.29 -13.35
C ASN A 55 3.65 -9.01 -14.71
N GLY A 56 4.07 -7.95 -15.39
CA GLY A 56 3.58 -7.56 -16.71
C GLY A 56 2.17 -6.98 -16.77
N GLN A 57 1.46 -6.88 -15.64
CA GLN A 57 0.12 -6.31 -15.62
C GLN A 57 0.14 -4.77 -15.53
N GLN A 58 -0.97 -4.13 -15.88
CA GLN A 58 -1.21 -2.73 -15.56
C GLN A 58 -1.77 -2.60 -14.13
N VAL A 59 -1.20 -1.68 -13.35
CA VAL A 59 -1.68 -1.31 -12.00
C VAL A 59 -2.36 0.03 -12.06
N PHE A 60 -3.52 0.13 -11.42
CA PHE A 60 -4.30 1.35 -11.31
C PHE A 60 -4.22 1.87 -9.89
N VAL A 61 -4.01 3.18 -9.76
CA VAL A 61 -4.01 3.87 -8.49
C VAL A 61 -5.06 4.95 -8.53
N LYS A 62 -5.89 4.99 -7.48
CA LYS A 62 -6.84 6.07 -7.24
C LYS A 62 -6.54 6.69 -5.90
N PHE A 63 -6.42 8.00 -5.87
CA PHE A 63 -6.25 8.71 -4.60
C PHE A 63 -6.98 10.04 -4.53
N THR A 64 -7.25 10.46 -3.30
CA THR A 64 -7.72 11.81 -2.99
C THR A 64 -6.78 12.48 -2.00
N GLY A 65 -6.76 13.81 -2.01
CA GLY A 65 -6.04 14.56 -0.99
C GLY A 65 -5.99 16.05 -1.28
N PHE A 66 -5.33 16.76 -0.38
CA PHE A 66 -5.24 18.22 -0.41
C PHE A 66 -3.85 18.70 -0.86
N ARG A 67 -3.83 19.62 -1.82
CA ARG A 67 -2.59 20.26 -2.30
C ARG A 67 -2.46 21.64 -1.67
N THR A 68 -1.43 21.86 -0.87
CA THR A 68 -1.08 23.19 -0.36
C THR A 68 -0.23 23.95 -1.37
N VAL A 69 0.60 23.22 -2.14
CA VAL A 69 1.44 23.77 -3.22
C VAL A 69 1.07 23.14 -4.56
N PRO A 70 1.24 23.86 -5.68
CA PRO A 70 0.86 23.36 -6.99
C PRO A 70 1.73 22.19 -7.45
N ILE A 71 1.12 21.31 -8.24
CA ILE A 71 1.81 20.27 -9.00
C ILE A 71 2.05 20.83 -10.40
N ASN A 72 3.32 21.09 -10.75
CA ASN A 72 3.66 21.73 -12.02
C ASN A 72 3.73 20.73 -13.18
N THR A 73 3.69 21.25 -14.40
CA THR A 73 3.99 20.46 -15.61
C THR A 73 5.37 19.84 -15.51
N GLY A 74 5.47 18.54 -15.76
CA GLY A 74 6.70 17.74 -15.57
C GLY A 74 6.83 17.11 -14.18
N ALA A 75 5.80 17.22 -13.33
CA ALA A 75 5.73 16.44 -12.09
C ALA A 75 5.66 14.93 -12.38
N THR A 76 6.29 14.14 -11.50
CA THR A 76 6.40 12.69 -11.67
C THR A 76 5.96 11.94 -10.42
N CYS A 77 5.66 10.65 -10.59
CA CYS A 77 5.42 9.71 -9.51
C CYS A 77 6.56 8.72 -9.42
N GLU A 78 7.22 8.70 -8.27
CA GLU A 78 8.17 7.67 -7.92
C GLU A 78 7.43 6.53 -7.21
N ILE A 79 7.60 5.32 -7.74
CA ILE A 79 6.88 4.13 -7.31
C ILE A 79 7.91 3.05 -7.03
N VAL A 80 7.91 2.56 -5.79
CA VAL A 80 8.82 1.51 -5.35
C VAL A 80 8.01 0.38 -4.75
N ILE A 81 8.17 -0.85 -5.25
CA ILE A 81 7.62 -2.06 -4.65
C ILE A 81 8.78 -2.93 -4.22
N GLN A 82 8.86 -3.23 -2.92
CA GLN A 82 9.98 -3.93 -2.32
C GLN A 82 9.48 -5.14 -1.54
N ARG A 83 10.26 -6.23 -1.60
CA ARG A 83 10.08 -7.43 -0.80
C ARG A 83 10.66 -7.23 0.60
N ASP A 84 10.16 -7.98 1.58
CA ASP A 84 10.59 -7.91 2.99
C ASP A 84 12.07 -8.20 3.24
N ASP A 85 12.75 -8.90 2.34
CA ASP A 85 14.20 -9.12 2.36
C ASP A 85 15.02 -8.01 1.68
N GLY A 86 14.35 -6.94 1.25
CA GLY A 86 14.97 -5.77 0.63
C GLY A 86 15.08 -5.84 -0.89
N LEU A 87 14.66 -6.94 -1.54
CA LEU A 87 14.69 -7.02 -3.00
C LEU A 87 13.65 -6.08 -3.63
N SER A 88 14.10 -5.13 -4.45
CA SER A 88 13.21 -4.25 -5.22
C SER A 88 12.60 -5.03 -6.39
N ILE A 89 11.27 -5.11 -6.42
CA ILE A 89 10.50 -5.72 -7.51
C ILE A 89 10.20 -4.66 -8.58
N LEU A 90 9.96 -3.42 -8.17
CA LEU A 90 9.73 -2.29 -9.04
C LEU A 90 10.40 -1.06 -8.45
N GLN A 91 11.10 -0.32 -9.28
CA GLN A 91 11.50 1.06 -9.02
C GLN A 91 11.29 1.84 -10.31
N SER A 92 10.28 2.70 -10.32
CA SER A 92 9.87 3.43 -11.51
C SER A 92 9.60 4.89 -11.20
N ASN A 93 9.82 5.73 -12.20
CA ASN A 93 9.48 7.13 -12.16
C ASN A 93 8.67 7.45 -13.42
N ILE A 94 7.41 7.84 -13.26
CA ILE A 94 6.48 8.05 -14.37
C ILE A 94 5.90 9.45 -14.36
N ASP A 95 5.59 10.00 -15.52
CA ASP A 95 4.95 11.31 -15.63
C ASP A 95 3.55 11.27 -14.99
N LEU A 96 3.32 12.09 -13.95
CA LEU A 96 2.04 12.08 -13.23
C LEU A 96 0.90 12.53 -14.15
N CYS A 97 1.11 13.60 -14.90
CA CYS A 97 0.07 14.27 -15.67
C CYS A 97 -0.37 13.41 -16.88
N GLY A 98 0.58 12.79 -17.57
CA GLY A 98 0.36 11.95 -18.76
C GLY A 98 -0.14 10.54 -18.42
N ASN A 99 0.12 10.03 -17.22
CA ASN A 99 -0.41 8.74 -16.78
C ASN A 99 -1.71 8.85 -15.97
N SER A 100 -2.19 10.07 -15.73
CA SER A 100 -3.44 10.34 -15.02
C SER A 100 -4.58 10.61 -15.98
N VAL A 101 -5.79 10.19 -15.59
CA VAL A 101 -7.00 10.37 -16.39
C VAL A 101 -7.74 11.63 -15.95
N GLY A 102 -8.05 12.51 -16.90
CA GLY A 102 -8.96 13.64 -16.68
C GLY A 102 -8.36 14.80 -15.89
N ILE A 103 -7.04 14.85 -15.72
CA ILE A 103 -6.34 15.99 -15.13
C ILE A 103 -5.43 16.64 -16.18
N ASN A 104 -5.32 17.97 -16.13
CA ASN A 104 -4.37 18.72 -16.92
C ASN A 104 -3.47 19.51 -15.98
N CYS A 105 -2.17 19.32 -16.10
CA CYS A 105 -1.20 20.09 -15.33
C CYS A 105 -0.97 21.47 -15.95
N PRO A 106 -0.61 22.49 -15.15
CA PRO A 106 -0.37 22.44 -13.71
C PRO A 106 -1.67 22.35 -12.90
N LEU A 107 -1.57 21.71 -11.74
CA LEU A 107 -2.67 21.61 -10.79
C LEU A 107 -2.45 22.57 -9.63
N GLY A 108 -3.35 23.53 -9.45
CA GLY A 108 -3.30 24.48 -8.36
C GLY A 108 -3.57 23.84 -6.98
N PRO A 109 -3.40 24.62 -5.90
CA PRO A 109 -3.79 24.21 -4.55
C PRO A 109 -5.28 23.85 -4.43
N GLY A 110 -5.60 23.03 -3.43
CA GLY A 110 -6.96 22.56 -3.14
C GLY A 110 -7.11 21.05 -3.27
N ASP A 111 -8.33 20.57 -3.01
CA ASP A 111 -8.68 19.16 -3.06
C ASP A 111 -8.52 18.57 -4.46
N SER A 112 -8.17 17.28 -4.49
CA SER A 112 -7.97 16.53 -5.71
C SER A 112 -8.47 15.11 -5.58
N GLN A 113 -8.94 14.58 -6.70
CA GLN A 113 -9.09 13.16 -6.94
C GLN A 113 -8.32 12.84 -8.21
N ILE A 114 -7.34 11.94 -8.11
CA ILE A 114 -6.46 11.56 -9.20
C ILE A 114 -6.58 10.05 -9.41
N ASN A 115 -6.79 9.66 -10.66
CA ASN A 115 -6.74 8.28 -11.11
C ASN A 115 -5.59 8.16 -12.10
N MET A 116 -4.70 7.20 -11.88
CA MET A 116 -3.55 6.97 -12.76
C MET A 116 -3.23 5.49 -12.89
N SER A 117 -2.31 5.15 -13.79
CA SER A 117 -1.86 3.78 -13.92
C SER A 117 -0.37 3.68 -14.23
N PHE A 118 0.21 2.53 -13.91
CA PHE A 118 1.61 2.21 -14.22
C PHE A 118 1.77 0.71 -14.51
N PRO A 119 2.71 0.31 -15.37
CA PRO A 119 2.95 -1.09 -15.67
C PRO A 119 3.84 -1.76 -14.59
N MET A 120 3.52 -2.99 -14.23
CA MET A 120 4.45 -3.89 -13.55
C MET A 120 5.50 -4.40 -14.53
N PRO A 121 6.73 -4.67 -14.07
CA PRO A 121 7.76 -5.23 -14.93
C PRO A 121 7.36 -6.64 -15.38
N LEU A 122 7.69 -6.99 -16.63
CA LEU A 122 7.34 -8.29 -17.23
C LEU A 122 8.01 -9.46 -16.51
N ASN A 123 9.23 -9.24 -16.02
CA ASN A 123 10.00 -10.23 -15.28
C ASN A 123 10.13 -9.73 -13.85
N GLY A 124 9.93 -10.64 -12.88
CA GLY A 124 10.34 -10.38 -11.50
C GLY A 124 11.85 -10.12 -11.43
N PRO A 125 12.36 -9.56 -10.33
CA PRO A 125 13.78 -9.24 -10.22
C PRO A 125 14.66 -10.44 -10.54
N THR A 126 15.58 -10.23 -11.47
CA THR A 126 16.59 -11.21 -11.85
C THR A 126 17.60 -11.34 -10.71
N THR A 127 17.37 -12.25 -9.77
CA THR A 127 18.45 -12.70 -8.89
C THR A 127 19.36 -13.63 -9.68
N ALA A 128 20.59 -13.19 -9.93
CA ALA A 128 21.65 -14.08 -10.38
C ALA A 128 21.93 -15.14 -9.30
N THR A 129 21.95 -16.39 -9.74
CA THR A 129 22.58 -17.59 -9.15
C THR A 129 22.07 -18.18 -7.82
N THR A 130 21.47 -19.37 -7.98
CA THR A 130 21.74 -20.63 -7.27
C THR A 130 21.59 -20.68 -5.74
N ALA A 131 20.47 -21.21 -5.26
CA ALA A 131 20.42 -22.11 -4.10
C ALA A 131 19.06 -22.82 -4.01
N ASN A 132 19.10 -24.12 -3.71
CA ASN A 132 17.98 -25.03 -3.45
C ASN A 132 16.76 -24.37 -2.78
N GLN A 133 15.67 -24.18 -3.52
CA GLN A 133 14.38 -23.78 -2.96
C GLN A 133 13.60 -25.01 -2.49
N THR A 134 13.95 -25.51 -1.31
CA THR A 134 13.05 -26.33 -0.48
C THR A 134 12.54 -25.47 0.67
N ALA A 135 11.55 -24.63 0.36
CA ALA A 135 10.51 -24.02 1.20
C ALA A 135 9.94 -22.82 0.43
N THR A 136 8.63 -22.80 0.16
CA THR A 136 7.95 -21.60 -0.37
C THR A 136 7.85 -20.56 0.74
N THR A 137 8.89 -19.75 0.90
CA THR A 137 8.86 -18.61 1.82
C THR A 137 7.80 -17.62 1.32
N ILE A 138 6.74 -17.41 2.11
CA ILE A 138 5.71 -16.41 1.79
C ILE A 138 6.29 -15.04 2.11
N HIS A 139 6.74 -14.34 1.08
CA HIS A 139 7.26 -12.99 1.19
C HIS A 139 6.15 -11.95 1.39
N LYS A 140 6.45 -10.87 2.10
CA LYS A 140 5.64 -9.65 2.17
C LYS A 140 6.19 -8.59 1.23
N TYR A 141 5.31 -7.75 0.69
CA TYR A 141 5.68 -6.67 -0.21
C TYR A 141 5.11 -5.34 0.29
N SER A 142 5.93 -4.29 0.26
CA SER A 142 5.52 -2.92 0.52
C SER A 142 5.56 -2.12 -0.78
N MET A 143 4.72 -1.09 -0.85
CA MET A 143 4.70 -0.12 -1.94
C MET A 143 4.83 1.28 -1.35
N ALA A 144 5.86 2.01 -1.78
CA ALA A 144 5.99 3.45 -1.58
C ALA A 144 5.56 4.18 -2.86
N PHE A 145 4.75 5.21 -2.71
CA PHE A 145 4.29 6.09 -3.78
C PHE A 145 4.53 7.53 -3.39
N SER A 146 5.33 8.23 -4.19
CA SER A 146 5.73 9.62 -3.94
C SER A 146 5.45 10.48 -5.14
N ILE A 147 4.89 11.68 -4.92
CA ILE A 147 4.75 12.69 -5.97
C ILE A 147 5.92 13.65 -5.86
N LYS A 148 6.65 13.84 -6.97
CA LYS A 148 7.70 14.85 -7.12
C LYS A 148 7.23 15.96 -8.04
N ASN A 149 7.57 17.19 -7.71
CA ASN A 149 7.36 18.31 -8.62
C ASN A 149 8.43 18.32 -9.73
N ALA A 150 8.27 19.19 -10.73
CA ALA A 150 9.21 19.32 -11.84
C ALA A 150 10.65 19.63 -11.38
N ASP A 151 10.81 20.33 -10.26
CA ASP A 151 12.08 20.65 -9.60
C ASP A 151 12.67 19.50 -8.77
N GLN A 152 12.06 18.31 -8.84
CA GLN A 152 12.42 17.10 -8.07
C GLN A 152 12.12 17.17 -6.56
N SER A 153 11.48 18.23 -6.07
CA SER A 153 11.03 18.30 -4.68
C SER A 153 9.89 17.30 -4.42
N TYR A 154 9.93 16.63 -3.27
CA TYR A 154 8.85 15.73 -2.86
C TYR A 154 7.65 16.53 -2.35
N LEU A 155 6.49 16.30 -2.97
CA LEU A 155 5.25 16.96 -2.62
C LEU A 155 4.41 16.16 -1.64
N SER A 156 4.40 14.84 -1.76
CA SER A 156 3.66 13.90 -0.91
C SER A 156 4.25 12.50 -1.04
N CYS A 157 4.01 11.67 -0.02
CA CYS A 157 4.43 10.27 -0.01
C CYS A 157 3.45 9.42 0.81
N VAL A 158 3.12 8.24 0.30
CA VAL A 158 2.40 7.19 1.04
C VAL A 158 3.11 5.84 0.94
N LEU A 159 2.97 5.04 1.99
CA LEU A 159 3.54 3.70 2.12
C LEU A 159 2.46 2.73 2.59
N GLY A 160 2.40 1.55 1.98
CA GLY A 160 1.45 0.50 2.34
C GLY A 160 1.96 -0.88 1.96
N PHE A 161 1.20 -1.92 2.31
CA PHE A 161 1.47 -3.28 1.87
C PHE A 161 0.65 -3.62 0.63
N VAL A 162 1.24 -4.40 -0.26
CA VAL A 162 0.58 -4.94 -1.45
C VAL A 162 0.75 -6.46 -1.48
N ASP A 163 -0.24 -7.15 -2.02
CA ASP A 163 -0.15 -8.58 -2.25
C ASP A 163 0.36 -8.83 -3.67
N MET A 164 1.25 -9.80 -3.83
CA MET A 164 1.74 -10.27 -5.13
C MET A 164 1.11 -11.63 -5.46
N ALA A 165 0.81 -11.86 -6.73
CA ALA A 165 0.24 -13.11 -7.25
C ALA A 165 1.30 -14.19 -7.48
#